data_AF-A0A8J4RAC9-F1
#
_entry.id   AF-A0A8J4RAC9-F1
#
_cell.length_a   1.000
_cell.length_b   1.000
_cell.length_c   1.000
_cell.angle_alpha   90.00
_cell.angle_beta   90.00
_cell.angle_gamma   90.00
#
_symmetry.space_group_name_H-M   'P 1'
#
loop_
_entity.id
_entity.type
_entity.pdbx_description
1 polymer ?
#
loop_
_entity_poly.entity_id
_entity_poly.type
_entity_poly.pdbx_seq_one_letter_code
_entity_poly.pdbx_strand_id
1 'polypeptide(L)'
;MTNSVISRAAFGEKCKGQDEFISLMKKILELASGFNVPDLYPSLKFIASINGMKTTLKRLHQKRDNILQDIIDDHKMNMITTSITNASSCKKDLVDVLLKLQKSSDLNFELTAKHIKAVLLDIYLAGGETGATTLEWTMSELLRNPKRNRILHSSSLDKVISGCHFFNTKVLVLKVPRRPFQN
;
A
#
# COMPACT_ATOMS: atom_id res chain seq x y z
N MET A 1 9.48 4.44 -0.66
CA MET A 1 9.57 2.95 -0.63
C MET A 1 8.50 2.32 0.27
N THR A 2 8.15 2.92 1.42
CA THR A 2 7.03 2.46 2.26
C THR A 2 5.68 2.53 1.55
N ASN A 3 5.41 3.63 0.83
CA ASN A 3 4.17 3.83 0.07
C ASN A 3 3.92 2.72 -0.97
N SER A 4 4.95 2.20 -1.63
CA SER A 4 4.80 1.11 -2.59
C SER A 4 4.52 -0.24 -1.91
N VAL A 5 5.06 -0.46 -0.71
CA VAL A 5 4.82 -1.69 0.06
C VAL A 5 3.40 -1.71 0.62
N ILE A 6 2.95 -0.62 1.24
CA ILE A 6 1.59 -0.53 1.79
C ILE A 6 0.55 -0.56 0.67
N SER A 7 0.81 0.11 -0.47
CA SER A 7 -0.06 0.03 -1.65
C SER A 7 -0.16 -1.39 -2.18
N ARG A 8 0.94 -2.14 -2.21
CA ARG A 8 0.91 -3.54 -2.67
C ARG A 8 0.18 -4.46 -1.69
N ALA A 9 0.23 -4.17 -0.39
CA ALA A 9 -0.52 -4.91 0.61
C ALA A 9 -2.02 -4.58 0.57
N ALA A 10 -2.36 -3.31 0.33
CA ALA A 10 -3.73 -2.82 0.29
C ALA A 10 -4.46 -3.13 -1.03
N PHE A 11 -3.77 -3.05 -2.17
CA PHE A 11 -4.35 -3.12 -3.52
C PHE A 11 -3.82 -4.26 -4.38
N GLY A 12 -2.91 -5.10 -3.88
CA GLY A 12 -2.34 -6.19 -4.67
C GLY A 12 -1.19 -5.76 -5.59
N GLU A 13 -0.83 -6.63 -6.54
CA GLU A 13 0.33 -6.43 -7.42
C GLU A 13 0.03 -5.42 -8.54
N LYS A 14 0.86 -4.37 -8.67
CA LYS A 14 0.82 -3.28 -9.69
C LYS A 14 -0.53 -3.11 -10.41
N CYS A 15 -1.54 -2.61 -9.70
CA CYS A 15 -2.75 -2.12 -10.35
C CYS A 15 -2.44 -0.92 -11.24
N LYS A 16 -3.13 -0.84 -12.39
CA LYS A 16 -3.14 0.38 -13.20
C LYS A 16 -3.65 1.53 -12.33
N GLY A 17 -2.88 2.62 -12.24
CA GLY A 17 -3.23 3.78 -11.41
C GLY A 17 -2.62 3.82 -10.00
N GLN A 18 -1.83 2.82 -9.58
CA GLN A 18 -1.15 2.83 -8.27
C GLN A 18 -0.18 4.02 -8.12
N ASP A 19 0.66 4.27 -9.13
CA ASP A 19 1.61 5.40 -9.09
C ASP A 19 0.89 6.75 -9.12
N GLU A 20 -0.22 6.82 -9.86
CA GLU A 20 -1.09 8.00 -9.90
C GLU A 20 -1.77 8.23 -8.54
N PHE A 21 -2.22 7.16 -7.87
CA PHE A 21 -2.77 7.20 -6.52
C PHE A 21 -1.74 7.73 -5.53
N ILE A 22 -0.52 7.18 -5.52
CA ILE A 22 0.55 7.62 -4.62
C ILE A 22 0.87 9.11 -4.83
N SER A 23 0.99 9.54 -6.08
CA SER A 23 1.24 10.95 -6.43
C SER A 23 0.10 11.86 -5.99
N LEU A 24 -1.16 11.43 -6.20
CA LEU A 24 -2.34 12.16 -5.79
C LEU A 24 -2.43 12.29 -4.26
N MET A 25 -2.16 11.20 -3.54
CA MET A 25 -2.19 11.19 -2.08
C MET A 25 -1.11 12.09 -1.48
N LYS A 26 0.09 12.13 -2.07
CA LYS A 26 1.13 13.09 -1.66
C LYS A 26 0.65 14.53 -1.79
N LYS A 27 -0.01 14.89 -2.89
CA LYS A 27 -0.60 16.23 -3.06
C LYS A 27 -1.69 16.52 -2.04
N ILE A 28 -2.59 15.56 -1.79
CA ILE A 28 -3.66 15.73 -0.79
C ILE A 28 -3.06 16.00 0.60
N LEU A 29 -2.03 15.25 0.98
CA LEU A 29 -1.33 15.40 2.24
C LEU A 29 -0.54 16.73 2.33
N GLU A 30 0.10 17.17 1.25
CA GLU A 30 0.75 18.49 1.18
C GLU A 30 -0.28 19.62 1.37
N LEU A 31 -1.46 19.51 0.74
CA LEU A 31 -2.55 20.45 0.96
C LEU A 31 -3.13 20.37 2.38
N ALA A 32 -3.22 19.17 2.96
CA ALA A 32 -3.77 18.95 4.30
C ALA A 32 -2.80 19.39 5.42
N SER A 33 -1.49 19.29 5.19
CA SER A 33 -0.45 19.78 6.08
C SER A 33 -0.17 21.28 5.92
N GLY A 34 -0.65 21.88 4.82
CA GLY A 34 -0.62 23.32 4.61
C GLY A 34 -1.40 24.09 5.67
N PHE A 35 -0.80 25.17 6.17
CA PHE A 35 -1.40 26.03 7.20
C PHE A 35 -2.64 26.74 6.66
N ASN A 36 -3.83 26.26 7.04
CA ASN A 36 -5.09 26.91 6.69
C ASN A 36 -5.37 28.04 7.69
N VAL A 37 -5.17 29.30 7.28
CA VAL A 37 -5.58 30.51 8.02
C VAL A 37 -7.01 30.43 8.58
N PRO A 38 -8.01 29.85 7.86
CA PRO A 38 -9.36 29.66 8.39
C PRO A 38 -9.47 28.70 9.58
N ASP A 39 -8.55 27.75 9.73
CA ASP A 39 -8.55 26.76 10.82
C ASP A 39 -8.05 27.37 12.13
N LEU A 40 -7.23 28.42 12.06
CA LEU A 40 -6.79 29.22 13.21
C LEU A 40 -7.70 30.42 13.49
N TYR A 41 -8.31 30.99 12.46
CA TYR A 41 -9.21 32.14 12.56
C TYR A 41 -10.54 31.83 11.87
N PRO A 42 -11.51 31.27 12.60
CA PRO A 42 -12.84 30.93 12.06
C PRO A 42 -13.60 32.12 11.46
N SER A 43 -13.22 33.35 11.80
CA SER A 43 -13.73 34.61 11.25
C SER A 43 -13.24 34.91 9.83
N LEU A 44 -12.13 34.30 9.38
CA LEU A 44 -11.54 34.47 8.05
C LEU A 44 -11.95 33.38 7.05
N LYS A 45 -13.07 32.67 7.30
CA LYS A 45 -13.62 31.63 6.40
C LYS A 45 -13.85 32.09 4.96
N PHE A 46 -14.02 33.39 4.72
CA PHE A 46 -14.17 33.92 3.36
C PHE A 46 -12.89 33.79 2.52
N ILE A 47 -11.70 33.82 3.16
CA ILE A 47 -10.41 33.61 2.49
C ILE A 47 -10.33 32.19 1.92
N ALA A 48 -10.90 31.19 2.61
CA ALA A 48 -10.99 29.82 2.11
C ALA A 48 -11.81 29.71 0.81
N SER A 49 -12.83 30.55 0.68
CA SER A 49 -13.69 30.60 -0.51
C SER A 49 -13.04 31.40 -1.65
N ILE A 50 -12.22 32.41 -1.34
CA ILE A 50 -11.48 33.20 -2.34
C ILE A 50 -10.26 32.45 -2.88
N ASN A 51 -9.57 31.67 -2.06
CA ASN A 51 -8.32 31.02 -2.44
C ASN A 51 -8.51 29.75 -3.31
N GLY A 52 -9.73 29.45 -3.77
CA GLY A 52 -10.03 28.29 -4.63
C GLY A 52 -9.84 26.91 -3.99
N MET A 53 -9.46 26.86 -2.71
CA MET A 53 -9.09 25.65 -1.97
C MET A 53 -10.18 24.57 -2.01
N LYS A 54 -11.43 24.96 -1.79
CA LYS A 54 -12.60 24.04 -1.83
C LYS A 54 -12.74 23.35 -3.19
N THR A 55 -12.53 24.10 -4.28
CA THR A 55 -12.63 23.56 -5.64
C THR A 55 -11.49 22.59 -5.92
N THR A 56 -10.27 22.92 -5.49
CA THR A 56 -9.10 22.03 -5.61
C THR A 56 -9.32 20.74 -4.81
N LEU A 57 -9.76 20.84 -3.55
CA LEU A 57 -10.03 19.67 -2.71
C LEU A 57 -11.13 18.79 -3.30
N LYS A 58 -12.21 19.37 -3.84
CA LYS A 58 -13.27 18.62 -4.52
C LYS A 58 -12.74 17.86 -5.75
N ARG A 59 -11.91 18.50 -6.58
CA ARG A 59 -11.27 17.87 -7.75
C ARG A 59 -10.35 16.72 -7.33
N LEU A 60 -9.52 16.91 -6.30
CA LEU A 60 -8.64 15.87 -5.77
C LEU A 60 -9.43 14.70 -5.18
N HIS A 61 -10.51 14.99 -4.45
CA HIS A 61 -11.41 13.98 -3.90
C HIS A 61 -12.06 13.14 -5.01
N GLN A 62 -12.57 13.79 -6.08
CA GLN A 62 -13.15 13.10 -7.23
C GLN A 62 -12.12 12.23 -7.93
N LYS A 63 -10.92 12.77 -8.18
CA LYS A 63 -9.85 12.00 -8.82
C LYS A 63 -9.45 10.77 -8.00
N ARG A 64 -9.36 10.91 -6.68
CA ARG A 64 -9.06 9.80 -5.75
C ARG A 64 -10.17 8.75 -5.77
N ASP A 65 -11.43 9.20 -5.74
CA ASP A 65 -12.60 8.31 -5.72
C ASP A 65 -12.70 7.48 -7.00
N ASN A 66 -12.36 8.07 -8.15
CA ASN A 66 -12.30 7.37 -9.44
C ASN A 66 -11.22 6.30 -9.44
N ILE A 67 -9.99 6.62 -9.01
CA ILE A 67 -8.90 5.63 -8.96
C ILE A 67 -9.25 4.46 -8.05
N LEU A 68 -9.82 4.72 -6.87
CA LEU A 68 -10.28 3.65 -5.97
C LEU A 68 -11.43 2.85 -6.56
N GLN A 69 -12.31 3.47 -7.34
CA GLN A 69 -13.38 2.78 -8.05
C GLN A 69 -12.81 1.82 -9.10
N ASP A 70 -11.88 2.30 -9.93
CA ASP A 70 -11.22 1.52 -10.97
C ASP A 70 -10.52 0.30 -10.37
N ILE A 71 -9.82 0.47 -9.24
CA ILE A 71 -9.17 -0.64 -8.52
C ILE A 71 -10.22 -1.67 -8.05
N ILE A 72 -11.31 -1.21 -7.42
CA ILE A 72 -12.38 -2.11 -6.94
C ILE A 72 -13.00 -2.88 -8.11
N ASP A 73 -13.26 -2.22 -9.23
CA ASP A 73 -13.90 -2.84 -10.38
C ASP A 73 -12.97 -3.85 -11.06
N ASP A 74 -11.66 -3.56 -11.16
CA ASP A 74 -10.66 -4.51 -11.66
C ASP A 74 -10.62 -5.80 -10.81
N HIS A 75 -10.66 -5.67 -9.47
CA HIS A 75 -10.71 -6.83 -8.57
C HIS A 75 -12.02 -7.61 -8.70
N LYS A 76 -13.16 -6.94 -8.87
CA LYS A 76 -14.45 -7.61 -9.13
C LYS A 76 -14.42 -8.41 -10.43
N MET A 77 -13.85 -7.84 -11.50
CA MET A 77 -13.72 -8.53 -12.79
C MET A 77 -12.78 -9.74 -12.68
N ASN A 78 -11.66 -9.59 -11.96
CA ASN A 78 -10.73 -10.68 -11.72
C ASN A 78 -11.35 -11.83 -10.90
N MET A 79 -12.17 -11.52 -9.88
CA MET A 79 -12.92 -12.52 -9.12
C MET A 79 -13.88 -13.33 -10.01
N ILE A 80 -14.60 -12.66 -10.92
CA ILE A 80 -15.53 -13.32 -11.84
C ILE A 80 -14.77 -14.25 -12.79
N THR A 81 -13.70 -13.76 -13.41
CA THR A 81 -12.85 -14.54 -14.34
C THR A 81 -12.24 -15.76 -13.65
N THR A 82 -11.75 -15.59 -12.42
CA THR A 82 -11.16 -16.68 -11.63
C THR A 82 -12.19 -17.74 -11.26
N SER A 83 -13.43 -17.34 -10.95
CA SER A 83 -14.54 -18.27 -10.69
C SER A 83 -14.94 -19.09 -11.92
N ILE A 84 -14.79 -18.54 -13.13
CA ILE A 84 -15.12 -19.22 -14.39
C ILE A 84 -14.01 -20.21 -14.79
N THR A 85 -12.75 -19.83 -14.55
CA THR A 85 -11.58 -20.56 -15.05
C THR A 85 -11.02 -21.62 -14.08
N ASN A 86 -11.56 -21.73 -12.85
CA ASN A 86 -11.04 -22.61 -11.79
C ASN A 86 -9.54 -22.43 -11.51
N ALA A 87 -8.95 -21.29 -11.88
CA ALA A 87 -7.55 -21.01 -11.70
C ALA A 87 -7.26 -20.74 -10.22
N SER A 88 -6.65 -21.69 -9.53
CA SER A 88 -6.20 -21.53 -8.15
C SER A 88 -4.84 -20.84 -8.13
N SER A 89 -4.83 -19.53 -7.80
CA SER A 89 -3.70 -18.77 -7.21
C SER A 89 -3.64 -17.32 -7.74
N CYS A 90 -4.65 -16.51 -7.45
CA CYS A 90 -4.40 -15.07 -7.34
C CYS A 90 -4.06 -14.77 -5.88
N LYS A 91 -2.96 -14.04 -5.65
CA LYS A 91 -2.49 -13.65 -4.33
C LYS A 91 -3.52 -12.68 -3.72
N LYS A 92 -4.30 -13.16 -2.76
CA LYS A 92 -5.35 -12.37 -2.11
C LYS A 92 -4.77 -11.13 -1.44
N ASP A 93 -5.34 -9.97 -1.75
CA ASP A 93 -5.07 -8.72 -1.06
C ASP A 93 -6.26 -8.26 -0.21
N LEU A 94 -6.14 -7.07 0.38
CA LEU A 94 -7.16 -6.49 1.24
C LEU A 94 -8.46 -6.18 0.47
N VAL A 95 -8.39 -5.78 -0.81
CA VAL A 95 -9.58 -5.52 -1.63
C VAL A 95 -10.35 -6.82 -1.84
N ASP A 96 -9.66 -7.91 -2.17
CA ASP A 96 -10.28 -9.24 -2.34
C ASP A 96 -11.00 -9.70 -1.06
N VAL A 97 -10.38 -9.49 0.10
CA VAL A 97 -10.96 -9.86 1.40
C VAL A 97 -12.22 -9.04 1.69
N LEU A 98 -12.18 -7.71 1.48
CA LEU A 98 -13.31 -6.83 1.71
C LEU A 98 -14.47 -7.09 0.72
N LEU A 99 -14.17 -7.40 -0.54
CA LEU A 99 -15.17 -7.77 -1.54
C LEU A 99 -15.80 -9.13 -1.24
N LYS A 100 -15.03 -10.09 -0.73
CA LYS A 100 -15.58 -11.36 -0.27
C LYS A 100 -16.50 -11.14 0.94
N LEU A 101 -16.08 -10.28 1.87
CA LEU A 101 -16.87 -9.93 3.05
C LEU A 101 -18.16 -9.19 2.68
N GLN A 102 -18.14 -8.36 1.65
CA GLN A 102 -19.34 -7.71 1.10
C GLN A 102 -20.36 -8.72 0.55
N LYS A 103 -19.89 -9.83 -0.03
CA LYS A 103 -20.75 -10.88 -0.58
C LYS A 103 -21.26 -11.86 0.49
N SER A 104 -20.53 -12.02 1.60
CA SER A 104 -20.99 -12.83 2.73
C SER A 104 -22.03 -12.06 3.55
N SER A 105 -23.15 -12.69 3.88
CA SER A 105 -24.17 -12.12 4.76
C SER A 105 -23.79 -12.15 6.26
N ASP A 106 -22.49 -12.25 6.57
CA ASP A 106 -21.99 -12.43 7.95
C ASP A 106 -21.92 -11.13 8.76
N LEU A 107 -22.18 -9.97 8.13
CA LEU A 107 -22.16 -8.67 8.80
C LEU A 107 -23.58 -8.18 9.12
N ASN A 108 -23.75 -7.60 10.31
CA ASN A 108 -24.99 -6.96 10.76
C ASN A 108 -25.33 -5.64 10.02
N PHE A 109 -24.50 -5.23 9.06
CA PHE A 109 -24.67 -4.01 8.28
C PHE A 109 -24.26 -4.24 6.82
N GLU A 110 -24.84 -3.46 5.91
CA GLU A 110 -24.52 -3.54 4.49
C GLU A 110 -23.16 -2.88 4.21
N LEU A 111 -22.18 -3.69 3.81
CA LEU A 111 -20.87 -3.19 3.41
C LEU A 111 -20.94 -2.59 2.00
N THR A 112 -21.20 -1.29 1.88
CA THR A 112 -21.20 -0.57 0.59
C THR A 112 -19.79 -0.31 0.05
N ALA A 113 -19.64 -0.11 -1.26
CA ALA A 113 -18.38 0.29 -1.89
C ALA A 113 -17.73 1.53 -1.23
N LYS A 114 -18.54 2.47 -0.72
CA LYS A 114 -18.05 3.65 0.02
C LYS A 114 -17.28 3.26 1.29
N HIS A 115 -17.76 2.25 2.02
CA HIS A 115 -17.09 1.75 3.22
C HIS A 115 -15.76 1.09 2.87
N ILE A 116 -15.72 0.30 1.79
CA ILE A 116 -14.50 -0.34 1.29
C ILE A 116 -13.45 0.73 0.92
N LYS A 117 -13.84 1.75 0.14
CA LYS A 117 -12.95 2.87 -0.21
C LYS A 117 -12.41 3.60 1.02
N ALA A 118 -13.24 3.79 2.04
CA ALA A 118 -12.83 4.45 3.29
C ALA A 118 -11.79 3.65 4.06
N VAL A 119 -12.01 2.33 4.23
CA VAL A 119 -11.06 1.44 4.92
C VAL A 119 -9.72 1.37 4.17
N LEU A 120 -9.75 1.28 2.85
CA LEU A 120 -8.52 1.28 2.03
C LEU A 120 -7.73 2.58 2.20
N LEU A 121 -8.42 3.72 2.23
CA LEU A 121 -7.79 5.02 2.42
C LEU A 121 -7.17 5.14 3.81
N ASP A 122 -7.87 4.67 4.84
CA ASP A 122 -7.42 4.73 6.24
C ASP A 122 -6.14 3.92 6.46
N ILE A 123 -6.11 2.67 5.98
CA ILE A 123 -4.93 1.80 6.09
C ILE A 123 -3.73 2.37 5.33
N TYR A 124 -3.97 2.96 4.16
CA TYR A 124 -2.91 3.60 3.38
C TYR A 124 -2.31 4.81 4.13
N LEU A 125 -3.14 5.70 4.65
CA LEU A 125 -2.71 6.89 5.40
C LEU A 125 -1.97 6.50 6.69
N ALA A 126 -2.61 5.65 7.51
CA ALA A 126 -2.06 5.23 8.78
C ALA A 126 -0.75 4.45 8.63
N GLY A 127 -0.67 3.54 7.65
CA GLY A 127 0.50 2.67 7.47
C GLY A 127 1.65 3.28 6.67
N GLY A 128 1.35 4.16 5.71
CA GLY A 128 2.37 4.72 4.81
C GLY A 128 3.29 5.72 5.48
N GLU A 129 2.70 6.74 6.10
CA GLU A 129 3.44 7.87 6.68
C GLU A 129 4.16 7.48 7.97
N THR A 130 3.45 6.84 8.91
CA THR A 130 4.02 6.45 10.20
C THR A 130 5.18 5.46 10.04
N GLY A 131 5.06 4.52 9.08
CA GLY A 131 6.12 3.58 8.75
C GLY A 131 7.34 4.26 8.14
N ALA A 132 7.15 5.27 7.28
CA ALA A 132 8.24 6.05 6.71
C ALA A 132 8.99 6.83 7.79
N THR A 133 8.24 7.57 8.62
CA THR A 133 8.82 8.36 9.73
C THR A 133 9.55 7.47 10.72
N THR A 134 8.98 6.31 11.10
CA THR A 134 9.64 5.36 12.01
C THR A 134 10.95 4.83 11.42
N LEU A 135 10.99 4.55 10.11
CA LEU A 135 12.21 4.13 9.42
C LEU A 135 13.28 5.24 9.42
N GLU A 136 12.87 6.48 9.14
CA GLU A 136 13.75 7.65 9.18
C GLU A 136 14.33 7.89 10.59
N TRP A 137 13.51 7.78 11.63
CA TRP A 137 13.96 7.84 13.02
C TRP A 137 14.92 6.71 13.36
N THR A 138 14.59 5.50 12.94
CA THR A 138 15.44 4.32 13.18
C THR A 138 16.81 4.52 12.52
N MET A 139 16.86 4.95 11.27
CA MET A 139 18.11 5.25 10.57
C MET A 139 18.90 6.37 11.25
N SER A 140 18.22 7.44 11.67
CA SER A 140 18.84 8.55 12.39
C SER A 140 19.46 8.11 13.71
N GLU A 141 18.77 7.27 14.49
CA GLU A 141 19.26 6.75 15.76
C GLU A 141 20.43 5.77 15.58
N LEU A 142 20.43 4.98 14.49
CA LEU A 142 21.55 4.11 14.12
C LEU A 142 22.79 4.91 13.74
N LEU A 143 22.65 5.98 12.96
CA LEU A 143 23.77 6.88 12.60
C LEU A 143 24.32 7.60 13.83
N ARG A 144 23.46 7.97 14.77
CA ARG A 144 23.86 8.63 16.03
C ARG A 144 24.61 7.70 16.98
N ASN A 145 24.43 6.38 16.88
CA ASN A 145 25.04 5.40 17.78
C ASN A 145 25.86 4.34 17.02
N PRO A 146 27.09 4.67 16.60
CA PRO A 146 27.92 3.78 15.77
C PRO A 146 28.22 2.43 16.44
N LYS A 147 28.23 2.36 17.78
CA LYS A 147 28.38 1.11 18.52
C LYS A 147 27.19 0.15 18.32
N ARG A 148 25.94 0.65 18.43
CA ARG A 148 24.72 -0.16 18.19
C ARG A 148 24.60 -0.57 16.73
N ASN A 149 24.93 0.34 15.80
CA ASN A 149 24.92 0.05 14.37
C ASN A 149 25.92 -1.06 14.02
N ARG A 150 27.16 -1.00 14.53
CA ARG A 150 28.18 -2.03 14.29
C ARG A 150 27.74 -3.41 14.79
N ILE A 151 27.12 -3.46 15.98
CA ILE A 151 26.58 -4.71 16.53
C ILE A 151 25.47 -5.25 15.62
N LEU A 152 24.47 -4.44 15.26
CA LEU A 152 23.39 -4.84 14.35
C LEU A 152 23.91 -5.36 13.00
N HIS A 153 24.90 -4.68 12.43
CA HIS A 153 25.49 -5.07 11.15
C HIS A 153 26.19 -6.43 11.25
N SER A 154 27.01 -6.63 12.30
CA SER A 154 27.76 -7.87 12.50
C SER A 154 26.92 -9.07 12.95
N SER A 155 25.85 -8.87 13.73
CA SER A 155 25.10 -9.97 14.33
C SER A 155 23.89 -10.41 13.51
N SER A 156 23.21 -9.45 12.86
CA SER A 156 21.86 -9.67 12.32
C SER A 156 21.85 -9.66 10.79
N LEU A 157 22.52 -8.69 10.15
CA LEU A 157 22.58 -8.63 8.69
C LEU A 157 23.40 -9.80 8.11
N ASP A 158 24.54 -10.13 8.71
CA ASP A 158 25.35 -11.27 8.27
C ASP A 158 24.62 -12.61 8.41
N LYS A 159 23.80 -12.77 9.46
CA LYS A 159 22.95 -13.97 9.63
C LYS A 159 21.82 -14.04 8.61
N VAL A 160 21.14 -12.93 8.32
CA VAL A 160 20.06 -12.88 7.32
C VAL A 160 20.61 -13.11 5.91
N ILE A 161 21.74 -12.50 5.57
CA ILE A 161 22.39 -12.66 4.27
C ILE A 161 22.91 -14.09 4.10
N SER A 162 23.54 -14.67 5.13
CA SER A 162 23.98 -16.06 5.13
C SER A 162 22.80 -17.04 5.03
N GLY A 163 21.68 -16.77 5.71
CA GLY A 163 20.43 -17.53 5.59
C GLY A 163 19.79 -17.43 4.21
N CYS A 164 19.80 -16.25 3.58
CA CYS A 164 19.35 -16.06 2.20
C CYS A 164 20.25 -16.80 1.20
N HIS A 165 21.57 -16.79 1.41
CA HIS A 165 22.50 -17.59 0.61
C HIS A 165 22.18 -19.09 0.74
N PHE A 166 21.93 -19.58 1.96
CA PHE A 166 21.58 -20.97 2.22
C PHE A 166 20.25 -21.41 1.56
N PHE A 167 19.25 -20.54 1.51
CA PHE A 167 18.01 -20.80 0.76
C PHE A 167 18.21 -20.80 -0.76
N ASN A 168 19.08 -19.92 -1.28
CA ASN A 168 19.34 -19.83 -2.71
C ASN A 168 20.15 -21.04 -3.23
N THR A 169 21.12 -21.55 -2.46
CA THR A 169 21.87 -22.75 -2.85
C THR A 169 21.02 -24.03 -2.84
N LYS A 170 20.00 -24.13 -1.97
CA LYS A 170 19.08 -25.29 -1.97
C LYS A 170 18.10 -25.30 -3.15
N VAL A 171 17.71 -24.14 -3.68
CA VAL A 171 16.86 -24.05 -4.88
C VAL A 171 17.64 -24.39 -6.16
N LEU A 172 18.93 -24.03 -6.23
CA LEU A 172 19.80 -24.36 -7.36
C LEU A 172 20.17 -25.85 -7.46
N VAL A 173 20.13 -26.62 -6.37
CA VAL A 173 20.45 -28.06 -6.37
C VAL A 173 19.29 -28.95 -6.86
N LEU A 174 18.07 -28.43 -6.95
CA LEU A 174 16.88 -29.21 -7.37
C LEU A 174 16.49 -29.07 -8.85
N LYS A 175 17.32 -28.41 -9.69
CA LYS A 175 17.02 -28.24 -11.13
C LYS A 175 18.18 -28.69 -12.02
N VAL A 176 18.60 -29.95 -11.93
CA VAL A 176 19.42 -30.59 -12.98
C VAL A 176 18.80 -31.93 -13.36
N PRO A 177 18.12 -32.05 -14.52
CA PRO A 177 17.68 -33.34 -15.02
C PRO A 177 18.89 -34.12 -15.53
N ARG A 178 19.13 -35.30 -14.95
CA ARG A 178 20.11 -36.28 -15.45
C ARG A 178 19.71 -36.72 -16.86
N ARG A 179 20.57 -36.49 -17.85
CA ARG A 179 20.53 -37.22 -19.13
C ARG A 179 21.20 -38.60 -18.97
N PRO A 180 20.69 -39.65 -19.62
CA PRO A 180 21.32 -40.97 -19.60
C PRO A 180 22.54 -40.99 -20.53
N PHE A 181 23.61 -41.65 -20.09
CA PHE A 181 24.77 -41.99 -20.92
C PHE A 181 24.44 -43.25 -21.74
N GLN A 182 24.45 -43.13 -23.07
CA GLN A 182 24.85 -44.16 -24.05
C GLN A 182 26.28 -43.76 -24.48
N ASN A 183 27.30 -44.61 -24.68
CA ASN A 183 27.48 -46.06 -24.65
C ASN A 183 28.81 -46.36 -23.94
#